data_AF-A0A3E0E4Y7-F1
#
_entry.id   AF-A0A3E0E4Y7-F1
#
_cell.length_a   1.000
_cell.length_b   1.000
_cell.length_c   1.000
_cell.angle_alpha   90.00
_cell.angle_beta   90.00
_cell.angle_gamma   90.00
#
_symmetry.space_group_name_H-M   'P 1'
#
loop_
_entity.id
_entity.type
_entity.pdbx_description
1 polymer ?
#
loop_
_entity_poly.entity_id
_entity_poly.type
_entity_poly.pdbx_seq_one_letter_code
_entity_poly.pdbx_strand_id
1 'polypeptide(L)'
;MENNEQLERFFDQMKKQDEHLEIPAFPEVQTRKFSFWIPAGLAASMSLAFLFIQEPAPVESEPPEVVIITLQADENQNQHFTIEETTFLDTWESPTSSLLSEY
;
A
#
# COMPACT_ATOMS: atom_id res chain seq x y z
N MET A 1 35.06 33.50 60.52
CA MET A 1 34.74 32.25 61.25
C MET A 1 33.24 32.19 61.56
N GLU A 2 32.60 33.25 62.05
CA GLU A 2 31.14 33.30 62.34
C GLU A 2 30.22 32.96 61.15
N ASN A 3 30.60 33.27 59.91
CA ASN A 3 29.80 32.95 58.73
C ASN A 3 29.65 31.44 58.51
N ASN A 4 30.69 30.65 58.81
CA ASN A 4 30.66 29.19 58.62
C ASN A 4 29.75 28.50 59.64
N GLU A 5 29.74 28.96 60.89
CA GLU A 5 28.90 28.40 61.96
C GLU A 5 27.41 28.71 61.76
N GLN A 6 27.10 29.83 61.12
CA GLN A 6 25.72 30.16 60.72
C GLN A 6 25.27 29.29 59.54
N LEU A 7 26.17 29.07 58.58
CA LEU A 7 25.92 28.21 57.43
C LEU A 7 25.66 26.75 57.85
N GLU A 8 26.48 26.24 58.77
CA GLU A 8 26.37 24.88 59.30
C GLU A 8 25.04 24.68 60.04
N ARG A 9 24.66 25.64 60.88
CA ARG A 9 23.34 25.63 61.56
C ARG A 9 22.17 25.70 60.58
N PHE A 10 22.30 26.45 59.49
CA PHE A 10 21.28 26.53 58.45
C PHE A 10 21.07 25.17 57.75
N PHE A 11 22.16 24.49 57.38
CA PHE A 11 22.07 23.17 56.75
C PHE A 11 21.60 22.08 57.72
N ASP A 12 21.97 22.15 58.99
CA ASP A 12 21.45 21.24 60.02
C ASP A 12 19.94 21.40 60.23
N GLN A 13 19.43 22.63 60.19
CA GLN A 13 17.99 22.90 60.27
C GLN A 13 17.26 22.38 59.03
N MET A 14 17.81 22.63 57.84
CA MET A 14 17.24 22.15 56.57
C MET A 14 17.17 20.62 56.55
N LYS A 15 18.25 19.93 56.95
CA LYS A 15 18.30 18.47 57.00
C LYS A 15 17.25 17.89 57.96
N LYS A 16 17.07 18.51 59.13
CA LYS A 16 16.00 18.12 60.07
C LYS A 16 14.61 18.30 59.49
N GLN A 17 14.40 19.32 58.67
CA GLN A 17 13.10 19.52 57.99
C GLN A 17 12.87 18.47 56.92
N ASP A 18 13.89 18.14 56.14
CA ASP A 18 13.81 17.12 55.08
C ASP A 18 13.56 15.71 55.63
N GLU A 19 14.08 15.37 56.82
CA GLU A 19 13.81 14.09 57.49
C GLU A 19 12.33 13.88 57.83
N HIS A 20 11.54 14.95 57.91
CA HIS A 20 10.11 14.91 58.18
C HIS A 20 9.24 15.01 56.91
N LEU A 21 9.85 15.20 55.74
CA LEU A 21 9.12 15.23 54.47
C LEU A 21 8.80 13.80 54.03
N GLU A 22 7.52 13.49 53.87
CA GLU A 22 7.08 12.24 53.26
C GLU A 22 7.44 12.26 51.77
N ILE A 23 8.18 11.24 51.32
CA ILE A 23 8.50 11.07 49.90
C ILE A 23 7.18 10.72 49.18
N PRO A 24 6.74 11.50 48.18
CA PRO A 24 5.51 11.18 47.47
C PRO A 24 5.69 9.87 46.70
N ALA A 25 4.73 8.96 46.85
CA ALA A 25 4.71 7.73 46.08
C ALA A 25 4.49 8.05 44.59
N PHE A 26 5.27 7.40 43.72
CA PHE A 26 4.98 7.44 42.29
C PHE A 26 3.61 6.81 42.03
N PRO A 27 2.74 7.43 41.20
CA PRO A 27 1.46 6.84 40.88
C PRO A 27 1.66 5.54 40.10
N GLU A 28 1.10 4.45 40.62
CA GLU A 28 1.09 3.18 39.90
C GLU A 28 0.25 3.31 38.62
N VAL A 29 0.85 3.05 37.47
CA VAL A 29 0.11 2.97 36.20
C VAL A 29 -0.69 1.66 36.20
N GLN A 30 -2.02 1.77 36.27
CA GLN A 30 -2.89 0.62 36.12
C GLN A 30 -2.85 0.14 34.66
N THR A 31 -1.97 -0.82 34.35
CA THR A 31 -2.03 -1.52 33.07
C THR A 31 -3.25 -2.41 33.07
N ARG A 32 -4.34 -1.99 32.41
CA ARG A 32 -5.51 -2.84 32.21
C ARG A 32 -5.08 -4.06 31.42
N LYS A 33 -5.12 -5.24 32.05
CA LYS A 33 -4.91 -6.51 31.35
C LYS A 33 -6.04 -6.64 30.34
N PHE A 34 -5.73 -6.49 29.05
CA PHE A 34 -6.71 -6.74 27.99
C PHE A 34 -7.17 -8.20 28.12
N SER A 35 -8.47 -8.38 28.29
CA SER A 35 -9.06 -9.71 28.40
C SER A 35 -8.88 -10.45 27.07
N PHE A 36 -8.57 -11.75 27.11
CA PHE A 36 -8.33 -12.60 25.92
C PHE A 36 -9.46 -12.57 24.89
N TRP A 37 -10.64 -12.11 25.29
CA TRP A 37 -11.83 -11.93 24.48
C TRP A 37 -11.65 -10.93 23.32
N ILE A 38 -10.81 -9.90 23.47
CA ILE A 38 -10.58 -8.92 22.40
C ILE A 38 -9.80 -9.54 21.23
N PRO A 39 -8.64 -10.19 21.45
CA PRO A 39 -7.97 -10.97 20.40
C PRO A 39 -8.86 -12.07 19.81
N ALA A 40 -9.62 -12.78 20.66
CA ALA A 40 -10.49 -13.87 20.21
C ALA A 40 -11.63 -13.37 19.31
N GLY A 41 -12.26 -12.24 19.64
CA GLY A 41 -13.30 -11.62 18.83
C GLY A 41 -12.78 -11.15 17.46
N LEU A 42 -11.57 -10.60 17.44
CA LEU A 42 -10.93 -10.17 16.19
C LEU A 42 -10.65 -11.37 15.26
N ALA A 43 -10.09 -12.46 15.79
CA ALA A 43 -9.86 -13.68 15.02
C ALA A 43 -11.17 -14.26 14.46
N ALA A 44 -12.23 -14.35 15.28
CA ALA A 44 -13.53 -14.84 14.83
C ALA A 44 -14.15 -13.98 13.71
N SER A 45 -14.03 -12.66 13.81
CA SER A 45 -14.51 -11.74 12.78
C SER A 45 -13.75 -11.90 11.45
N MET A 46 -12.43 -12.11 11.51
CA MET A 46 -11.61 -12.35 10.32
C MET A 46 -11.93 -13.71 9.69
N SER A 47 -12.12 -14.75 10.50
CA SER A 47 -12.52 -16.07 10.00
C SER A 47 -13.88 -16.04 9.31
N LEU A 48 -14.85 -15.29 9.85
CA LEU A 48 -16.14 -15.09 9.20
C LEU A 48 -16.01 -14.32 7.88
N ALA A 49 -15.23 -13.23 7.86
CA ALA A 49 -15.00 -12.47 6.63
C ALA A 49 -14.36 -13.33 5.53
N PHE A 50 -13.44 -14.22 5.88
CA PHE A 50 -12.79 -15.15 4.94
C PHE A 50 -13.78 -16.08 4.24
N LEU A 51 -14.87 -16.50 4.91
CA LEU A 51 -15.90 -17.35 4.29
C LEU A 51 -16.68 -16.65 3.17
N PHE A 52 -16.64 -15.32 3.11
CA PHE A 52 -17.34 -14.52 2.09
C PHE A 52 -16.40 -13.94 1.02
N ILE A 53 -15.10 -14.22 1.09
CA ILE A 53 -14.15 -13.83 0.03
C ILE A 53 -14.36 -14.80 -1.13
N GLN A 54 -14.96 -14.32 -2.21
CA GLN A 54 -15.02 -15.03 -3.49
C GLN A 54 -13.85 -14.58 -4.35
N GLU A 55 -13.14 -15.54 -4.94
CA GLU A 55 -12.17 -15.23 -5.98
C GLU A 55 -12.94 -14.62 -7.16
N PRO A 56 -12.59 -13.40 -7.61
CA PRO A 56 -13.22 -12.84 -8.78
C PRO A 56 -12.95 -13.79 -9.94
N ALA A 57 -14.02 -14.26 -10.59
CA ALA A 57 -13.87 -15.10 -11.78
C ALA A 57 -12.98 -14.33 -12.77
N PRO A 58 -11.96 -14.98 -13.37
CA PRO A 58 -11.17 -14.34 -14.41
C PRO A 58 -12.14 -13.95 -15.52
N VAL A 59 -12.28 -12.64 -15.74
CA VAL A 59 -13.03 -12.13 -16.88
C VAL A 59 -12.17 -12.46 -18.09
N GLU A 60 -12.59 -13.44 -18.88
CA GLU A 60 -12.00 -13.70 -20.19
C GLU A 60 -12.20 -12.43 -21.01
N SER A 61 -11.11 -11.72 -21.30
CA SER A 61 -11.17 -10.54 -22.14
C SER A 61 -11.58 -10.98 -23.53
N GLU A 62 -12.73 -10.50 -24.02
CA GLU A 62 -13.13 -10.72 -25.40
C GLU A 62 -11.97 -10.29 -26.33
N PRO A 63 -11.62 -11.10 -27.35
CA PRO A 63 -10.58 -10.73 -28.28
C PRO A 63 -10.97 -9.42 -28.96
N PRO A 64 -10.04 -8.47 -29.11
CA PRO A 64 -10.34 -7.19 -29.74
C PRO A 64 -10.85 -7.43 -31.17
N GLU A 65 -11.98 -6.83 -31.51
CA GLU A 65 -12.48 -6.79 -32.88
C GLU A 65 -11.58 -5.87 -33.71
N VAL A 66 -10.96 -6.40 -34.76
CA VAL A 66 -10.03 -5.67 -35.62
C VAL A 66 -10.62 -5.57 -37.02
N VAL A 67 -10.62 -4.35 -37.56
CA VAL A 67 -10.97 -4.07 -38.96
C VAL A 67 -9.68 -3.89 -39.75
N ILE A 68 -9.43 -4.78 -40.71
CA ILE A 68 -8.28 -4.72 -41.61
C ILE A 68 -8.74 -4.09 -42.92
N ILE A 69 -8.11 -2.97 -43.30
CA ILE A 69 -8.36 -2.28 -44.58
C ILE A 69 -7.11 -2.43 -45.44
N THR A 70 -7.19 -3.19 -46.52
CA THR A 70 -6.09 -3.42 -47.46
C THR A 70 -6.37 -2.75 -48.81
N LEU A 71 -5.30 -2.24 -49.45
CA LEU A 71 -5.34 -1.72 -50.82
C LEU A 71 -4.66 -2.76 -51.72
N GLN A 72 -5.41 -3.36 -52.63
CA GLN A 72 -4.91 -4.38 -53.55
C GLN A 72 -5.04 -3.92 -55.00
N ALA A 73 -4.01 -4.18 -55.81
CA ALA A 73 -4.08 -3.99 -57.25
C ALA A 73 -4.58 -5.27 -57.94
N ASP A 74 -5.52 -5.14 -58.87
CA ASP A 74 -5.97 -6.26 -59.71
C ASP A 74 -4.98 -6.53 -60.87
N GLU A 75 -5.24 -7.58 -61.66
CA GLU A 75 -4.43 -7.94 -62.84
C GLU A 75 -4.30 -6.81 -63.87
N ASN A 76 -5.23 -5.85 -63.85
CA ASN A 76 -5.28 -4.68 -64.72
C ASN A 76 -4.74 -3.41 -64.04
N GLN A 77 -4.04 -3.54 -62.91
CA GLN A 77 -3.48 -2.44 -62.11
C GLN A 77 -4.51 -1.46 -61.53
N ASN A 78 -5.80 -1.81 -61.49
CA ASN A 78 -6.78 -1.00 -60.78
C ASN A 78 -6.70 -1.29 -59.30
N GLN A 79 -6.78 -0.24 -58.49
CA GLN A 79 -6.71 -0.33 -57.05
C GLN A 79 -8.11 -0.51 -56.47
N HIS A 80 -8.27 -1.49 -55.59
CA HIS A 80 -9.52 -1.74 -54.86
C HIS A 80 -9.22 -1.87 -53.36
N PHE A 81 -10.19 -1.47 -52.54
CA PHE A 81 -10.13 -1.66 -51.09
C PHE A 81 -10.81 -2.98 -50.71
N THR A 82 -10.14 -3.76 -49.88
CA THR A 82 -10.71 -4.94 -49.24
C THR A 82 -10.80 -4.68 -47.74
N ILE A 83 -11.98 -4.95 -47.16
CA ILE A 83 -12.26 -4.74 -45.74
C ILE A 83 -12.58 -6.10 -45.13
N GLU A 84 -11.83 -6.49 -44.11
CA GLU A 84 -11.98 -7.75 -43.40
C GLU A 84 -12.18 -7.48 -41.91
N GLU A 85 -13.23 -8.08 -41.34
CA GLU A 85 -13.51 -8.07 -39.90
C GLU A 85 -12.98 -9.37 -39.30
N THR A 86 -11.99 -9.29 -38.42
CA THR A 86 -11.36 -10.46 -37.80
C THR A 86 -11.04 -10.19 -36.33
N THR A 87 -10.99 -11.26 -35.53
CA THR A 87 -10.61 -11.22 -34.12
C THR A 87 -9.11 -11.42 -33.91
N PHE A 88 -8.34 -11.58 -34.99
CA PHE A 88 -6.92 -11.89 -34.93
C PHE A 88 -6.12 -11.28 -36.09
N LEU A 89 -5.00 -10.64 -35.74
CA LEU A 89 -3.97 -10.16 -36.67
C LEU A 89 -2.62 -10.73 -36.20
N ASP A 90 -2.03 -11.64 -36.97
CA ASP A 90 -0.84 -12.42 -36.57
C ASP A 90 0.42 -11.55 -36.47
N THR A 91 0.58 -10.53 -37.33
CA THR A 91 1.71 -9.57 -37.26
C THR A 91 1.37 -8.29 -38.02
N TRP A 92 1.58 -7.11 -37.41
CA TRP A 92 1.47 -5.82 -38.10
C TRP A 92 2.83 -5.46 -38.71
N GLU A 93 3.06 -5.86 -39.96
CA GLU A 93 4.19 -5.33 -40.73
C GLU A 93 3.73 -4.13 -41.56
N SER A 94 4.43 -3.00 -41.41
CA SER A 94 4.12 -1.81 -42.21
C SER A 94 4.46 -2.08 -43.68
N PRO A 95 3.52 -1.93 -44.63
CA PRO A 95 3.79 -2.11 -46.05
C PRO A 95 4.83 -1.09 -46.61
N THR A 96 5.19 -0.08 -45.82
CA THR A 96 6.20 0.93 -46.12
C THR A 96 7.65 0.49 -45.96
N SER A 97 7.94 -0.70 -45.39
CA SER A 97 9.32 -1.17 -45.21
C SER A 97 10.08 -1.32 -46.53
N SER A 98 9.38 -1.62 -47.64
CA SER A 98 9.98 -1.76 -48.98
C SER A 98 10.26 -0.44 -49.70
N LEU A 99 9.74 0.71 -49.22
CA LEU A 99 9.89 2.01 -49.89
C LEU A 99 11.14 2.78 -49.43
N LEU A 100 11.80 2.35 -48.36
CA LEU A 100 12.97 3.03 -47.78
C LEU A 100 14.30 2.33 -48.10
N SER A 101 14.28 1.20 -48.82
CA SER A 101 15.47 0.39 -49.13
C SER A 101 16.06 0.63 -50.52
N GLU A 102 15.49 1.52 -51.33
CA GLU A 102 16.08 1.94 -52.61
C GLU A 102 16.79 3.29 -52.45
N TYR A 103 18.10 3.25 -52.25
CA TYR A 103 19.04 4.36 -52.49
C TYR A 103 20.32 3.82 -53.11
#